data_AF-J9F5Y2-F1
#
_entry.id   AF-J9F5Y2-F1
#
_cell.length_a   1.000
_cell.length_b   1.000
_cell.length_c   1.000
_cell.angle_alpha   90.00
_cell.angle_beta   90.00
_cell.angle_gamma   90.00
#
_symmetry.space_group_name_H-M   'P 1'
#
loop_
_entity.id
_entity.type
_entity.pdbx_description
1 polymer ?
#
loop_
_entity_poly.entity_id
_entity_poly.type
_entity_poly.pdbx_seq_one_letter_code
_entity_poly.pdbx_strand_id
1 'polypeptide(L)'
;PKGTDPRTIDLQSCIDLIIKSETPKNTVIASFEEDDIQIIDGNYGPYIKHAGDNYRIPKGTDATALTLDDCKEIISTGKPTSGRRRSYRKK
;
A
#
# COMPACT_ATOMS: atom_id res chain seq x y z
N PRO A 1 -12.28 0.47 18.59
CA PRO A 1 -10.93 1.09 18.71
C PRO A 1 -10.20 0.57 19.95
N LYS A 2 -8.86 0.59 19.97
CA LYS A 2 -8.12 0.14 21.18
C LYS A 2 -8.47 1.07 22.36
N GLY A 3 -8.91 0.50 23.48
CA GLY A 3 -9.25 1.24 24.69
C GLY A 3 -10.66 1.81 24.77
N THR A 4 -11.52 1.58 23.79
CA THR A 4 -12.94 1.98 23.85
C THR A 4 -13.76 0.89 24.54
N ASP A 5 -14.55 1.26 25.55
CA ASP A 5 -15.48 0.33 26.22
C ASP A 5 -16.65 0.00 25.27
N PRO A 6 -16.93 -1.29 24.99
CA PRO A 6 -18.03 -1.69 24.11
C PRO A 6 -19.42 -1.28 24.61
N ARG A 7 -19.56 -0.96 25.90
CA ARG A 7 -20.85 -0.53 26.48
C ARG A 7 -21.13 0.96 26.34
N THR A 8 -20.14 1.78 26.00
CA THR A 8 -20.26 3.25 25.96
C THR A 8 -20.06 3.84 24.57
N ILE A 9 -19.94 3.01 23.53
CA ILE A 9 -19.73 3.48 22.17
C ILE A 9 -21.05 4.03 21.59
N ASP A 10 -20.96 5.20 20.95
CA ASP A 10 -22.10 5.86 20.33
C ASP A 10 -22.42 5.29 18.94
N LEU A 11 -23.68 5.40 18.50
CA LEU A 11 -24.11 4.94 17.17
C LEU A 11 -23.32 5.62 16.04
N GLN A 12 -23.08 6.92 16.14
CA GLN A 12 -22.35 7.68 15.12
C GLN A 12 -20.91 7.16 15.00
N SER A 13 -20.28 6.87 16.14
CA SER A 13 -18.93 6.29 16.18
C SER A 13 -18.87 4.91 15.52
N CYS A 14 -19.92 4.09 15.66
CA CYS A 14 -20.01 2.80 14.99
C CYS A 14 -20.10 2.95 13.45
N ILE A 15 -20.90 3.89 12.98
CA ILE A 15 -21.05 4.19 11.54
C ILE A 15 -19.71 4.66 10.96
N ASP A 16 -19.04 5.58 11.64
CA ASP A 16 -17.73 6.10 11.21
C ASP A 16 -16.67 4.99 11.11
N LEU A 17 -16.70 4.01 12.03
CA LEU A 17 -15.79 2.87 11.99
C LEU A 17 -16.06 1.93 10.82
N ILE A 18 -17.33 1.74 10.45
CA ILE A 18 -17.72 0.95 9.28
C ILE A 18 -17.19 1.63 8.01
N ILE A 19 -17.47 2.93 7.84
CA ILE A 19 -17.00 3.72 6.69
C ILE A 19 -15.46 3.66 6.58
N LYS A 20 -14.76 3.84 7.71
CA LYS A 20 -13.29 3.74 7.77
C LYS A 20 -12.77 2.33 7.48
N SER A 21 -13.56 1.29 7.74
CA SER A 21 -13.19 -0.09 7.44
C SER A 21 -13.42 -0.45 5.96
N GLU A 22 -14.39 0.19 5.33
CA GLU A 22 -14.79 0.00 3.93
C GLU A 22 -13.87 0.70 2.93
N THR A 23 -13.10 1.71 3.35
CA THR A 23 -12.08 2.30 2.49
C THR A 23 -11.11 1.19 2.03
N PRO A 24 -10.97 0.96 0.72
CA PRO A 24 -10.15 -0.13 0.21
C PRO A 24 -8.73 0.05 0.70
N LYS A 25 -8.26 -0.94 1.46
CA LYS A 25 -6.85 -1.00 1.86
C LYS A 25 -6.06 -1.30 0.60
N ASN A 26 -5.04 -0.50 0.29
CA ASN A 26 -4.27 -0.54 -0.96
C ASN A 26 -4.94 0.19 -2.13
N THR A 27 -5.37 1.44 -1.92
CA THR A 27 -5.80 2.31 -3.02
C THR A 27 -4.62 2.60 -3.94
N VAL A 28 -4.81 2.46 -5.24
CA VAL A 28 -3.81 2.83 -6.25
C VAL A 28 -3.78 4.36 -6.34
N ILE A 29 -2.65 4.97 -5.99
CA ILE A 29 -2.41 6.42 -6.08
C ILE A 29 -2.13 6.79 -7.53
N ALA A 30 -1.26 6.02 -8.19
CA ALA A 30 -0.88 6.21 -9.58
C ALA A 30 -0.59 4.86 -10.25
N SER A 31 -0.88 4.75 -11.54
CA SER A 31 -0.63 3.55 -12.34
C SER A 31 -0.01 3.98 -13.66
N PHE A 32 1.11 3.37 -14.02
CA PHE A 32 1.81 3.55 -15.28
C PHE A 32 1.74 2.22 -16.04
N GLU A 33 0.77 2.09 -16.96
CA GLU A 33 0.48 0.84 -17.66
C GLU A 33 1.61 0.41 -18.61
N GLU A 34 2.35 1.36 -19.19
CA GLU A 34 3.43 1.07 -20.14
C GLU A 34 4.59 0.27 -19.52
N ASP A 35 4.86 0.50 -18.23
CA ASP A 35 5.96 -0.14 -17.50
C ASP A 35 5.47 -1.12 -16.42
N ASP A 36 4.16 -1.40 -16.31
CA ASP A 36 3.56 -2.22 -15.24
C ASP A 36 3.96 -1.75 -13.82
N ILE A 37 4.01 -0.42 -13.63
CA ILE A 37 4.37 0.21 -12.35
C ILE A 37 3.12 0.78 -11.69
N GLN A 38 2.90 0.46 -10.42
CA GLN A 38 1.79 0.99 -9.62
C GLN A 38 2.29 1.56 -8.30
N ILE A 39 1.86 2.77 -7.96
CA ILE A 39 2.04 3.37 -6.63
C ILE A 39 0.78 3.08 -5.82
N ILE A 40 0.94 2.42 -4.68
CA ILE A 40 -0.17 1.91 -3.87
C ILE A 40 -0.04 2.43 -2.45
N ASP A 41 -1.11 2.99 -1.89
CA ASP A 41 -1.18 3.39 -0.49
C ASP A 41 -1.50 2.20 0.43
N GLY A 42 -0.46 1.60 0.99
CA GLY A 42 -0.58 0.42 1.86
C GLY A 42 -0.67 0.75 3.34
N ASN A 43 -1.02 -0.25 4.16
CA ASN A 43 -1.11 -0.10 5.64
C ASN A 43 0.17 0.46 6.31
N TYR A 44 1.34 0.22 5.71
CA TYR A 44 2.63 0.63 6.26
C TYR A 44 3.20 1.90 5.58
N GLY A 45 2.38 2.56 4.76
CA GLY A 45 2.75 3.66 3.90
C GLY A 45 2.77 3.26 2.42
N PRO A 46 2.95 4.26 1.55
CA PRO A 46 2.93 4.05 0.12
C PRO A 46 4.15 3.25 -0.36
N TYR A 47 3.92 2.40 -1.36
CA TYR A 47 4.94 1.57 -1.97
C TYR A 47 4.73 1.46 -3.49
N ILE A 48 5.80 1.09 -4.20
CA ILE A 48 5.76 0.83 -5.64
C ILE A 48 5.63 -0.67 -5.87
N LYS A 49 4.73 -1.09 -6.75
CA LYS A 49 4.59 -2.46 -7.22
C LYS A 49 5.02 -2.52 -8.69
N HIS A 50 5.94 -3.41 -9.01
CA HIS A 50 6.44 -3.60 -10.37
C HIS A 50 6.79 -5.08 -10.60
N ALA A 51 6.30 -5.66 -11.70
CA ALA A 51 6.57 -7.06 -12.10
C ALA A 51 6.30 -8.12 -11.00
N GLY A 52 5.37 -7.83 -10.08
CA GLY A 52 5.02 -8.70 -8.96
C GLY A 52 5.87 -8.53 -7.70
N ASP A 53 6.87 -7.64 -7.72
CA ASP A 53 7.68 -7.26 -6.56
C ASP A 53 7.27 -5.88 -6.02
N ASN A 54 7.48 -5.68 -4.72
CA ASN A 54 7.18 -4.42 -4.03
C ASN A 54 8.46 -3.69 -3.62
N TYR A 55 8.57 -2.42 -3.96
CA TYR A 55 9.68 -1.52 -3.68
C TYR A 55 9.24 -0.45 -2.68
N ARG A 56 10.12 -0.18 -1.71
CA ARG A 56 9.84 0.79 -0.66
C ARG A 56 10.16 2.20 -1.14
N ILE A 57 9.20 3.10 -1.01
CA ILE A 57 9.44 4.54 -1.23
C ILE A 57 10.23 5.10 -0.03
N PRO A 58 11.28 5.91 -0.25
CA PRO A 58 12.02 6.58 0.81
C PRO A 58 11.12 7.42 1.72
N LYS A 59 11.49 7.51 3.00
CA LYS A 59 10.75 8.33 3.97
C LYS A 59 10.94 9.81 3.63
N GLY A 60 9.85 10.58 3.60
CA GLY A 60 9.87 12.00 3.27
C GLY A 60 9.66 12.32 1.79
N THR A 61 9.48 11.30 0.95
CA THR A 61 9.07 11.47 -0.45
C THR A 61 7.55 11.42 -0.56
N ASP A 62 6.96 12.39 -1.25
CA ASP A 62 5.52 12.41 -1.52
C ASP A 62 5.15 11.44 -2.64
N ALA A 63 4.45 10.36 -2.28
CA ALA A 63 4.07 9.32 -3.22
C ALA A 63 3.09 9.78 -4.32
N THR A 64 2.34 10.85 -4.08
CA THR A 64 1.43 11.45 -5.07
C THR A 64 2.15 12.31 -6.12
N ALA A 65 3.36 12.78 -5.81
CA ALA A 65 4.16 13.64 -6.67
C ALA A 65 5.23 12.88 -7.46
N LEU A 66 5.39 11.58 -7.20
CA LEU A 66 6.35 10.72 -7.89
C LEU A 66 6.00 10.60 -9.38
N THR A 67 6.99 10.88 -10.21
CA THR A 67 6.90 10.67 -11.65
C THR A 67 7.33 9.24 -12.03
N LEU A 68 7.14 8.90 -13.30
CA LEU A 68 7.54 7.61 -13.85
C LEU A 68 9.07 7.40 -13.71
N ASP A 69 9.87 8.42 -14.03
CA ASP A 69 11.33 8.38 -13.88
C ASP A 69 11.76 8.15 -12.42
N ASP A 70 11.14 8.84 -11.46
CA ASP A 70 11.43 8.65 -10.03
C ASP A 70 11.11 7.21 -9.59
N CYS A 71 10.01 6.64 -10.09
CA CYS A 71 9.66 5.25 -9.81
C CYS A 71 10.71 4.28 -10.37
N LYS A 72 11.20 4.52 -11.59
CA LYS A 72 12.26 3.73 -12.21
C LYS A 72 13.56 3.82 -11.42
N GLU A 73 13.94 5.00 -10.94
CA GLU A 73 15.11 5.17 -10.09
C GLU A 73 14.98 4.39 -8.78
N ILE A 74 13.82 4.46 -8.11
CA ILE A 74 13.57 3.73 -6.86
C ILE A 74 13.59 2.20 -7.09
N ILE A 75 13.06 1.72 -8.22
CA ILE A 75 13.10 0.29 -8.57
C ILE A 75 14.53 -0.17 -8.87
N SER A 76 15.31 0.64 -9.60
CA SER A 76 16.68 0.31 -10.00
C SER A 76 17.65 0.30 -8.81
N THR A 77 17.49 1.26 -7.90
CA THR A 77 18.34 1.40 -6.70
C THR A 77 17.85 0.54 -5.53
N GLY A 78 16.55 0.29 -5.46
CA GLY A 78 15.89 -0.40 -4.37
C GLY A 78 16.00 -1.92 -4.47
N LYS A 79 15.98 -2.58 -3.31
CA LYS A 79 15.81 -4.03 -3.24
C LYS A 79 14.31 -4.35 -3.12
N PRO A 80 13.81 -5.37 -3.83
CA PRO A 80 12.44 -5.82 -3.66
C PRO A 80 12.24 -6.31 -2.22
N THR A 81 11.20 -5.78 -1.58
CA THR A 81 10.86 -6.04 -0.17
C THR A 81 10.09 -7.35 -0.02
N SER A 82 9.37 -7.75 -1.07
CA SER A 82 8.65 -9.02 -1.15
C SER A 82 9.41 -9.98 -2.05
N GLY A 83 10.21 -10.88 -1.48
CA GLY A 83 10.71 -12.01 -2.25
C GLY A 83 9.54 -12.90 -2.68
N ARG A 84 9.47 -13.29 -3.96
CA ARG A 84 8.56 -14.31 -4.49
C ARG A 84 8.43 -15.46 -3.47
N ARG A 85 7.31 -15.52 -2.74
CA ARG A 85 7.05 -16.63 -1.82
C ARG A 85 7.01 -17.89 -2.67
N ARG A 86 7.98 -18.80 -2.51
CA ARG A 86 7.90 -20.13 -3.11
C ARG A 86 6.63 -20.78 -2.60
N SER A 87 5.63 -20.90 -3.46
CA SER A 87 4.44 -21.70 -3.17
C SER A 87 4.92 -23.10 -2.80
N TYR A 88 4.57 -23.58 -1.61
CA TYR A 88 4.77 -24.98 -1.25
C TYR A 88 3.82 -25.81 -2.12
N ARG A 89 4.32 -26.30 -3.25
CA ARG A 89 3.59 -27.21 -4.12
C ARG A 89 3.50 -28.56 -3.41
N LYS A 90 2.36 -28.82 -2.73
CA LYS A 90 2.03 -30.18 -2.27
C LYS A 90 2.04 -31.10 -3.49
N LYS A 91 2.89 -32.13 -3.44
CA LYS A 91 2.87 -33.26 -4.38
C LYS A 91 1.61 -34.09 -4.17
#